data_AF-A0A8C4S6M3-F1
#
_entry.id   AF-A0A8C4S6M3-F1
#
_cell.length_a   1.000
_cell.length_b   1.000
_cell.length_c   1.000
_cell.angle_alpha   90.00
_cell.angle_beta   90.00
_cell.angle_gamma   90.00
#
_symmetry.space_group_name_H-M   'P 1'
#
loop_
_entity.id
_entity.type
_entity.pdbx_description
1 polymer ?
#
loop_
_entity_poly.entity_id
_entity_poly.type
_entity_poly.pdbx_seq_one_letter_code
_entity_poly.pdbx_strand_id
1 'polypeptide(L)'
;MTKANAFNDCIPIDEGDLIRVKRMLFSHWAVYAGNGSVIHITGKDDVPSERNSTAEDIEAQLKAYIKKEKFEKMLAADTFAVANSQYDNRKLLGFNFKPLRKSKILERLNRFLGKIYPYSLFYLNCEHFSTFARYGTAISDQVSIESLWKVYSGGILPERDVTKGA
;
A
#
# COMPACT_ATOMS: atom_id res chain seq x y z
N MET A 1 2.57 -30.14 5.34
CA MET A 1 3.16 -28.82 5.66
C MET A 1 2.84 -27.88 4.51
N THR A 2 2.19 -26.74 4.78
CA THR A 2 1.86 -25.75 3.73
C THR A 2 3.10 -24.99 3.30
N LYS A 3 3.22 -24.65 2.01
CA LYS A 3 4.35 -23.88 1.47
C LYS A 3 4.63 -22.60 2.27
N ALA A 4 3.59 -21.96 2.82
CA ALA A 4 3.64 -20.80 3.71
C ALA A 4 4.59 -20.95 4.91
N ASN A 5 4.66 -22.14 5.50
CA ASN A 5 5.54 -22.38 6.64
C ASN A 5 7.00 -22.52 6.20
N ALA A 6 7.25 -23.10 5.02
CA ALA A 6 8.60 -23.19 4.45
C ALA A 6 9.10 -21.83 3.91
N PHE A 7 8.19 -20.91 3.55
CA PHE A 7 8.56 -19.56 3.07
C PHE A 7 9.13 -18.65 4.16
N ASN A 8 8.72 -18.82 5.43
CA ASN A 8 9.27 -18.07 6.57
C ASN A 8 10.71 -18.51 6.94
N ASP A 9 11.15 -19.68 6.50
CA ASP A 9 12.45 -20.26 6.87
C ASP A 9 13.62 -19.76 5.99
N CYS A 10 13.35 -19.19 4.80
CA CYS A 10 14.39 -18.78 3.85
C CYS A 10 14.57 -17.25 3.69
N ILE A 11 13.58 -16.44 4.07
CA ILE A 11 13.67 -14.97 4.04
C ILE A 11 13.16 -14.45 5.39
N PRO A 12 14.01 -13.79 6.21
CA PRO A 12 13.56 -13.23 7.47
C PRO A 12 12.59 -12.09 7.20
N ILE A 13 11.31 -12.34 7.43
CA ILE A 13 10.20 -11.40 7.28
C ILE A 13 9.51 -11.24 8.63
N ASP A 14 9.28 -10.00 9.03
CA ASP A 14 8.73 -9.66 10.33
C ASP A 14 7.51 -8.74 10.21
N GLU A 15 6.65 -8.75 11.22
CA GLU A 15 5.44 -7.93 11.24
C GLU A 15 5.78 -6.45 11.09
N GLY A 16 5.09 -5.79 10.15
CA GLY A 16 5.32 -4.40 9.80
C GLY A 16 6.34 -4.18 8.68
N ASP A 17 6.95 -5.24 8.13
CA ASP A 17 7.84 -5.13 6.99
C ASP A 17 7.12 -4.72 5.71
N LEU A 18 7.77 -3.82 4.96
CA LEU A 18 7.33 -3.43 3.63
C LEU A 18 7.68 -4.55 2.65
N ILE A 19 6.66 -5.02 1.94
CA ILE A 19 6.83 -6.03 0.91
C ILE A 19 6.58 -5.39 -0.44
N ARG A 20 7.55 -5.53 -1.33
CA ARG A 20 7.46 -5.06 -2.71
C ARG A 20 7.46 -6.26 -3.64
N VAL A 21 6.38 -6.44 -4.39
CA VAL A 21 6.23 -7.45 -5.44
C VAL A 21 6.44 -6.77 -6.79
N LYS A 22 7.39 -7.25 -7.58
CA LYS A 22 7.66 -6.67 -8.89
C LYS A 22 6.65 -7.24 -9.89
N ARG A 23 5.74 -6.42 -10.40
CA ARG A 23 4.86 -6.75 -11.52
C ARG A 23 5.48 -6.24 -12.82
N MET A 24 4.96 -6.69 -13.96
CA MET A 24 5.48 -6.33 -15.29
C MET A 24 5.57 -4.81 -15.52
N LEU A 25 4.55 -4.05 -15.10
CA LEU A 25 4.42 -2.62 -15.41
C LEU A 25 4.53 -1.69 -14.19
N PHE A 26 4.55 -2.23 -12.97
CA PHE A 26 4.64 -1.45 -11.72
C PHE A 26 5.14 -2.35 -10.57
N SER A 27 5.43 -1.77 -9.40
CA SER A 27 5.64 -2.59 -8.19
C SER A 27 4.43 -2.50 -7.27
N HIS A 28 3.94 -3.66 -6.86
CA HIS A 28 2.85 -3.76 -5.90
C HIS A 28 3.40 -3.82 -4.48
N TRP A 29 2.76 -3.14 -3.53
CA TRP A 29 3.25 -3.00 -2.17
C TRP A 29 2.25 -3.51 -1.15
N ALA A 30 2.78 -4.07 -0.08
CA ALA A 30 2.00 -4.50 1.08
C ALA A 30 2.80 -4.29 2.37
N VAL A 31 2.13 -4.50 3.48
CA VAL A 31 2.79 -4.65 4.79
C VAL A 31 2.54 -6.06 5.31
N TYR A 32 3.60 -6.74 5.73
CA TYR A 32 3.47 -8.06 6.35
C TYR A 32 2.77 -7.95 7.70
N ALA A 33 1.70 -8.72 7.86
CA ALA A 33 0.81 -8.68 9.02
C ALA A 33 1.00 -9.89 9.94
N GLY A 34 2.06 -10.67 9.73
CA GLY A 34 2.36 -11.89 10.48
C GLY A 34 1.61 -13.11 9.96
N ASN A 35 2.04 -14.30 10.40
CA ASN A 35 1.37 -15.58 10.13
C ASN A 35 1.07 -15.82 8.64
N GLY A 36 2.04 -15.54 7.77
CA GLY A 36 1.92 -15.74 6.32
C GLY A 36 0.86 -14.85 5.67
N SER A 37 0.51 -13.71 6.27
CA SER A 37 -0.50 -12.79 5.78
C SER A 37 0.05 -11.39 5.54
N VAL A 38 -0.53 -10.67 4.59
CA VAL A 38 -0.20 -9.29 4.22
C VAL A 38 -1.46 -8.42 4.22
N ILE A 39 -1.30 -7.12 4.44
CA ILE A 39 -2.36 -6.12 4.23
C ILE A 39 -1.93 -5.17 3.13
N HIS A 40 -2.79 -4.98 2.13
CA HIS A 40 -2.52 -4.11 0.99
C HIS A 40 -3.79 -3.52 0.39
N ILE A 41 -3.60 -2.47 -0.41
CA ILE A 41 -4.62 -1.98 -1.34
C ILE A 41 -4.66 -2.92 -2.54
N THR A 42 -5.83 -3.24 -3.06
CA THR A 42 -6.02 -4.02 -4.29
C THR A 42 -7.26 -3.54 -5.05
N GLY A 43 -7.31 -3.74 -6.36
CA GLY A 43 -8.54 -3.59 -7.14
C GLY A 43 -9.52 -4.75 -6.89
N LYS A 44 -10.67 -4.75 -7.57
CA LYS A 44 -11.47 -5.99 -7.67
C LYS A 44 -10.61 -7.02 -8.42
N ASP A 45 -10.34 -8.11 -7.71
CA ASP A 45 -9.37 -9.18 -8.03
C ASP A 45 -9.08 -9.32 -9.53
N ASP A 46 -7.87 -8.95 -9.97
CA ASP A 46 -7.25 -9.22 -11.29
C ASP A 46 -8.19 -9.81 -12.36
N VAL A 47 -9.24 -9.07 -12.73
CA VAL A 47 -10.22 -9.56 -13.69
C VAL A 47 -9.54 -9.44 -15.06
N PRO A 48 -9.33 -10.54 -15.80
CA PRO A 48 -8.93 -10.42 -17.20
C PRO A 48 -9.96 -9.52 -17.85
N SER A 49 -9.52 -8.53 -18.63
CA SER A 49 -10.40 -7.69 -19.42
C SER A 49 -11.15 -8.56 -20.45
N GLU A 50 -12.19 -9.24 -20.01
CA GLU A 50 -13.10 -9.96 -20.89
C GLU A 50 -13.92 -8.92 -21.62
N ARG A 51 -14.08 -9.13 -22.94
CA ARG A 51 -14.69 -8.19 -23.88
C ARG A 51 -16.18 -7.87 -23.60
N ASN A 52 -16.75 -8.37 -22.50
CA ASN A 52 -18.15 -8.24 -22.12
C ASN A 52 -18.33 -7.80 -20.64
N SER A 53 -17.63 -6.75 -20.20
CA SER A 53 -17.82 -6.21 -18.84
C SER A 53 -19.22 -5.58 -18.68
N THR A 54 -19.92 -5.93 -17.61
CA THR A 54 -21.19 -5.26 -17.24
C THR A 54 -20.94 -3.87 -16.66
N ALA A 55 -21.98 -3.04 -16.54
CA ALA A 55 -21.88 -1.75 -15.86
C ALA A 55 -21.38 -1.90 -14.40
N GLU A 56 -21.79 -2.98 -13.73
CA GLU A 56 -21.36 -3.33 -12.36
C GLU A 56 -19.86 -3.69 -12.31
N ASP A 57 -19.35 -4.37 -13.34
CA ASP A 57 -17.91 -4.69 -13.45
C ASP A 57 -17.07 -3.44 -13.70
N ILE A 58 -17.57 -2.50 -14.50
CA ILE A 58 -16.92 -1.21 -14.72
C ILE A 58 -16.93 -0.41 -13.41
N GLU A 59 -18.06 -0.33 -12.71
CA GLU A 59 -18.14 0.37 -11.42
C GLU A 59 -17.22 -0.24 -10.37
N ALA A 60 -17.08 -1.57 -10.35
CA ALA A 60 -16.22 -2.25 -9.40
C ALA A 60 -14.72 -2.13 -9.76
N GLN A 61 -14.38 -1.99 -11.04
CA GLN A 61 -13.04 -1.57 -11.47
C GLN A 61 -12.71 -0.14 -11.02
N LEU A 62 -13.73 0.67 -10.74
CA LEU A 62 -13.61 1.99 -10.12
C LEU A 62 -13.57 1.93 -8.58
N LYS A 63 -13.24 0.79 -7.95
CA LYS A 63 -13.11 0.64 -6.49
C LYS A 63 -11.78 0.00 -6.06
N ALA A 64 -11.17 0.56 -5.02
CA ALA A 64 -9.97 0.07 -4.35
C ALA A 64 -10.33 -0.48 -2.97
N TYR A 65 -9.80 -1.65 -2.65
CA TYR A 65 -10.13 -2.42 -1.45
C TYR A 65 -8.88 -2.59 -0.60
N ILE A 66 -9.01 -2.42 0.71
CA ILE A 66 -7.92 -2.75 1.65
C ILE A 66 -8.21 -4.12 2.24
N LYS A 67 -7.44 -5.12 1.83
CA LYS A 67 -7.65 -6.53 2.19
C LYS A 67 -6.49 -7.06 3.02
N LYS A 68 -6.80 -8.03 3.88
CA LYS A 68 -5.82 -8.92 4.51
C LYS A 68 -5.87 -10.24 3.76
N GLU A 69 -4.76 -10.64 3.15
CA GLU A 69 -4.70 -11.82 2.30
C GLU A 69 -3.50 -12.70 2.64
N LYS A 70 -3.54 -13.96 2.22
CA LYS A 70 -2.37 -14.84 2.29
C LYS A 70 -1.25 -14.24 1.46
N PHE A 71 -0.04 -14.22 2.01
CA PHE A 71 1.12 -13.68 1.33
C PHE A 71 1.36 -14.40 -0.01
N GLU A 72 1.22 -15.72 -0.04
CA GLU A 72 1.31 -16.53 -1.27
C GLU A 72 0.33 -16.08 -2.37
N LYS A 73 -0.89 -15.67 -1.99
CA LYS A 73 -1.90 -15.18 -2.95
C LYS A 73 -1.45 -13.87 -3.59
N MET A 74 -0.88 -12.95 -2.79
CA MET A 74 -0.37 -11.67 -3.28
C MET A 74 0.85 -11.84 -4.20
N LEU A 75 1.72 -12.82 -3.93
CA LEU A 75 2.89 -13.10 -4.77
C LEU A 75 2.50 -13.60 -6.15
N ALA A 76 1.50 -14.48 -6.23
CA ALA A 76 1.21 -15.25 -7.44
C ALA A 76 2.49 -15.94 -7.97
N ALA A 77 2.82 -15.74 -9.24
CA ALA A 77 4.05 -16.24 -9.88
C ALA A 77 5.20 -15.21 -9.90
N ASP A 78 5.04 -14.06 -9.23
CA ASP A 78 6.01 -12.97 -9.25
C ASP A 78 7.04 -13.06 -8.12
N THR A 79 8.09 -12.25 -8.25
CA THR A 79 9.16 -12.13 -7.24
C THR A 79 8.89 -10.97 -6.29
N PHE A 80 9.40 -11.08 -5.05
CA PHE A 80 9.28 -10.04 -4.04
C PHE A 80 10.60 -9.70 -3.37
N ALA A 81 10.61 -8.56 -2.68
CA ALA A 81 11.66 -8.15 -1.77
C ALA A 81 11.08 -7.54 -0.49
N VAL A 82 11.77 -7.75 0.64
CA VAL A 82 11.57 -6.94 1.85
C VAL A 82 12.23 -5.59 1.59
N ALA A 83 11.42 -4.55 1.44
CA ALA A 83 11.82 -3.25 0.89
C ALA A 83 12.00 -2.15 1.96
N ASN A 84 12.19 -2.54 3.22
CA ASN A 84 12.41 -1.61 4.34
C ASN A 84 13.57 -0.64 4.07
N SER A 85 14.70 -1.15 3.58
CA SER A 85 15.92 -0.37 3.35
C SER A 85 15.78 0.72 2.28
N GLN A 86 14.73 0.68 1.45
CA GLN A 86 14.42 1.77 0.52
C GLN A 86 14.05 3.06 1.27
N TYR A 87 13.53 2.94 2.50
CA TYR A 87 12.98 4.06 3.27
C TYR A 87 13.54 4.20 4.67
N ASP A 88 13.82 3.11 5.39
CA ASP A 88 14.29 3.15 6.78
C ASP A 88 15.47 4.12 6.94
N ASN A 89 15.29 5.14 7.78
CA ASN A 89 16.27 6.20 8.06
C ASN A 89 16.71 7.04 6.84
N ARG A 90 15.95 7.01 5.74
CA ARG A 90 16.15 7.91 4.59
C ARG A 90 16.07 9.36 5.06
N LYS A 91 17.00 10.19 4.60
CA LYS A 91 17.03 11.63 4.87
C LYS A 91 16.29 12.37 3.76
N LEU A 92 15.12 12.89 4.09
CA LEU A 92 14.28 13.67 3.19
C LEU A 92 13.72 14.81 4.03
N LEU A 93 13.99 16.05 3.61
CA LEU A 93 13.62 17.23 4.41
C LEU A 93 12.11 17.27 4.65
N GLY A 94 11.69 17.48 5.90
CA GLY A 94 10.28 17.48 6.29
C GLY A 94 9.67 16.09 6.53
N PHE A 95 10.43 15.00 6.36
CA PHE A 95 9.94 13.64 6.54
C PHE A 95 10.76 12.84 7.56
N ASN A 96 10.05 12.05 8.38
CA ASN A 96 10.66 11.13 9.33
C ASN A 96 10.43 9.69 8.88
N PHE A 97 11.52 8.99 8.57
CA PHE A 97 11.51 7.58 8.15
C PHE A 97 12.04 6.64 9.23
N LYS A 98 11.85 6.99 10.50
CA LYS A 98 12.01 6.04 11.60
C LYS A 98 10.79 5.11 11.63
N PRO A 99 10.96 3.78 11.51
CA PRO A 99 9.82 2.86 11.56
C PRO A 99 9.14 2.95 12.93
N LEU A 100 7.81 2.87 12.92
CA LEU A 100 7.03 2.81 14.13
C LEU A 100 7.15 1.43 14.77
N ARG A 101 6.73 1.34 16.04
CA ARG A 101 6.60 0.05 16.72
C ARG A 101 5.60 -0.82 15.95
N LYS A 102 5.88 -2.12 15.82
CA LYS A 102 5.05 -3.10 15.09
C LYS A 102 3.57 -3.00 15.45
N SER A 103 3.26 -2.91 16.74
CA SER A 103 1.88 -2.76 17.23
C SER A 103 1.16 -1.54 16.65
N LYS A 104 1.87 -0.41 16.49
CA LYS A 104 1.30 0.81 15.91
C LYS A 104 1.11 0.69 14.40
N ILE A 105 2.01 -0.01 13.71
CA ILE A 105 1.88 -0.30 12.28
C ILE A 105 0.62 -1.15 12.05
N LEU A 106 0.47 -2.25 12.80
CA LEU A 106 -0.70 -3.13 12.70
C LEU A 106 -2.00 -2.43 13.10
N GLU A 107 -1.99 -1.62 14.18
CA GLU A 107 -3.15 -0.80 14.57
C GLU A 107 -3.62 0.09 13.41
N ARG A 108 -2.68 0.72 12.71
CA ARG A 108 -3.00 1.55 11.55
C ARG A 108 -3.58 0.71 10.43
N LEU A 109 -2.92 -0.37 10.02
CA LEU A 109 -3.43 -1.24 8.95
C LEU A 109 -4.87 -1.71 9.22
N ASN A 110 -5.12 -2.18 10.45
CA ASN A 110 -6.43 -2.68 10.87
C ASN A 110 -7.53 -1.61 10.84
N ARG A 111 -7.19 -0.32 11.07
CA ARG A 111 -8.14 0.80 10.97
C ARG A 111 -8.68 0.99 9.55
N PHE A 112 -7.96 0.53 8.55
CA PHE A 112 -8.31 0.68 7.15
C PHE A 112 -8.85 -0.60 6.51
N LEU A 113 -8.70 -1.74 7.20
CA LEU A 113 -9.11 -3.04 6.70
C LEU A 113 -10.61 -3.08 6.39
N GLY A 114 -10.97 -3.63 5.22
CA GLY A 114 -12.35 -3.73 4.76
C GLY A 114 -12.95 -2.44 4.19
N LYS A 115 -12.21 -1.32 4.23
CA LYS A 115 -12.67 -0.07 3.60
C LYS A 115 -12.52 -0.12 2.08
N ILE A 116 -13.45 0.59 1.42
CA ILE A 116 -13.52 0.73 -0.03
C ILE A 116 -13.35 2.21 -0.37
N TYR A 117 -12.50 2.50 -1.36
CA TYR A 117 -12.25 3.84 -1.86
C TYR A 117 -12.51 3.88 -3.37
N PRO A 118 -12.88 5.03 -3.97
CA PRO A 118 -12.93 5.15 -5.42
C PRO A 118 -11.55 4.89 -6.02
N TYR A 119 -11.48 3.98 -6.99
CA TYR A 119 -10.32 3.70 -7.82
C TYR A 119 -10.29 4.78 -8.90
N SER A 120 -9.72 5.92 -8.55
CA SER A 120 -9.23 6.82 -9.58
C SER A 120 -7.82 6.38 -9.96
N LEU A 121 -7.31 6.96 -11.05
CA LEU A 121 -5.89 6.99 -11.36
C LEU A 121 -5.02 7.67 -10.26
N PHE A 122 -5.46 7.71 -9.00
CA PHE A 122 -4.70 7.72 -7.76
C PHE A 122 -3.77 6.49 -7.65
N TYR A 123 -3.10 6.11 -8.77
CA TYR A 123 -1.95 5.20 -8.96
C TYR A 123 -0.73 5.66 -8.15
N LEU A 124 -0.99 6.02 -6.91
CA LEU A 124 -0.07 6.46 -5.93
C LEU A 124 -0.70 6.26 -4.55
N ASN A 125 -0.51 5.17 -3.86
CA ASN A 125 0.16 3.97 -4.25
C ASN A 125 -0.14 2.96 -3.15
N CYS A 126 -0.13 1.68 -3.47
CA CYS A 126 0.09 0.66 -2.46
C CYS A 126 1.33 1.03 -1.59
N GLU A 127 2.35 1.64 -2.19
CA GLU A 127 3.52 2.21 -1.51
C GLU A 127 3.17 3.35 -0.53
N HIS A 128 2.27 4.29 -0.86
CA HIS A 128 1.84 5.36 0.04
C HIS A 128 1.15 4.80 1.26
N PHE A 129 0.27 3.80 1.07
CA PHE A 129 -0.41 3.14 2.17
C PHE A 129 0.58 2.38 3.05
N SER A 130 1.51 1.64 2.45
CA SER A 130 2.52 0.87 3.18
C SER A 130 3.50 1.77 3.94
N THR A 131 3.97 2.87 3.35
CA THR A 131 4.84 3.86 4.01
C THR A 131 4.09 4.64 5.10
N PHE A 132 2.83 5.01 4.87
CA PHE A 132 1.98 5.61 5.90
C PHE A 132 1.82 4.66 7.11
N ALA A 133 1.57 3.38 6.85
CA ALA A 133 1.43 2.39 7.91
C ALA A 133 2.73 2.28 8.72
N ARG A 134 3.89 2.13 8.06
CA ARG A 134 5.19 1.91 8.72
C ARG A 134 5.77 3.15 9.39
N TYR A 135 5.71 4.32 8.75
CA TYR A 135 6.39 5.55 9.19
C TYR A 135 5.45 6.64 9.70
N GLY A 136 4.17 6.62 9.31
CA GLY A 136 3.24 7.74 9.51
C GLY A 136 3.33 8.83 8.46
N THR A 137 4.15 8.57 7.45
CA THR A 137 4.36 9.44 6.30
C THR A 137 3.96 8.65 5.07
N ALA A 138 2.99 9.15 4.31
CA ALA A 138 2.70 8.61 2.99
C ALA A 138 3.72 9.20 2.00
N ILE A 139 4.58 8.36 1.43
CA ILE A 139 5.40 8.71 0.26
C ILE A 139 5.41 7.56 -0.76
N SER A 140 5.76 7.89 -2.00
CA SER A 140 6.01 6.91 -3.05
C SER A 140 7.09 7.42 -4.00
N ASP A 141 8.03 6.55 -4.36
CA ASP A 141 9.04 6.83 -5.38
C ASP A 141 8.53 6.51 -6.80
N GLN A 142 7.35 5.89 -6.96
CA GLN A 142 6.85 5.46 -8.28
C GLN A 142 6.19 6.58 -9.10
N VAL A 143 5.88 7.75 -8.53
CA VAL A 143 5.35 8.87 -9.32
C VAL A 143 6.02 10.17 -8.91
N SER A 144 6.27 11.00 -9.91
CA SER A 144 6.87 12.31 -9.75
C SER A 144 5.92 13.30 -9.06
N ILE A 145 6.49 14.15 -8.21
CA ILE A 145 5.80 15.23 -7.47
C ILE A 145 5.00 16.16 -8.39
N GLU A 146 5.37 16.29 -9.67
CA GLU A 146 4.64 17.07 -10.69
C GLU A 146 3.20 16.60 -10.91
N SER A 147 2.93 15.31 -10.73
CA SER A 147 1.58 14.75 -10.89
C SER A 147 0.66 15.17 -9.74
N LEU A 148 1.22 15.43 -8.55
CA LEU A 148 0.48 15.90 -7.36
C LEU A 148 0.07 17.38 -7.50
N TRP A 149 0.94 18.24 -8.05
CA TRP A 149 0.67 19.68 -8.16
C TRP A 149 -0.52 20.00 -9.09
N LYS A 150 -0.69 19.24 -10.17
CA LYS A 150 -1.86 19.36 -11.08
C LYS A 150 -3.18 18.93 -10.43
N VAL A 151 -3.14 18.08 -9.41
CA VAL A 151 -4.34 17.61 -8.69
C VAL A 151 -4.71 18.57 -7.55
N TYR A 152 -3.72 19.06 -6.79
CA TYR A 152 -3.96 19.99 -5.68
C TYR A 152 -4.47 21.37 -6.12
N SER A 153 -4.17 21.81 -7.33
CA SER A 153 -4.69 23.07 -7.90
C SER A 153 -6.11 22.96 -8.46
N GLY A 154 -6.75 21.79 -8.39
CA GLY A 154 -8.08 21.53 -8.99
C GLY A 154 -9.15 20.90 -8.09
N GLY A 155 -8.91 20.68 -6.78
CA GLY A 155 -9.91 20.02 -5.94
C GLY A 155 -9.72 20.25 -4.44
N ILE A 156 -10.63 21.04 -3.87
CA ILE A 156 -10.72 21.46 -2.47
C ILE A 156 -10.64 20.26 -1.50
N LEU A 157 -9.69 20.31 -0.57
CA LEU A 157 -9.87 19.77 0.77
C LEU A 157 -9.72 20.93 1.76
N PRO A 158 -10.55 21.01 2.82
CA PRO A 158 -10.58 22.15 3.70
C PRO A 158 -9.27 22.25 4.48
N GLU A 159 -8.65 23.42 4.42
CA GLU A 159 -7.60 23.81 5.34
C GLU A 159 -8.11 23.61 6.78
N ARG A 160 -7.38 22.80 7.56
CA ARG A 160 -7.46 22.96 9.01
C ARG A 160 -6.70 24.23 9.34
N ASP A 161 -7.46 25.23 9.76
CA ASP A 161 -6.99 26.45 10.39
C ASP A 161 -5.93 26.12 11.46
N VAL A 162 -4.67 26.40 11.14
CA VAL A 162 -3.60 26.52 12.12
C VAL A 162 -3.32 28.01 12.25
N THR A 163 -4.22 28.75 12.89
CA THR A 163 -3.91 29.93 13.69
C THR A 163 -5.09 30.30 14.59
N LYS A 164 -5.00 29.98 15.89
CA LYS A 164 -5.55 30.79 16.99
C LYS A 164 -4.97 30.27 18.30
N GLY A 165 -3.70 30.62 18.50
CA GLY A 165 -3.09 30.78 19.80
C GLY A 165 -2.64 32.23 19.91
N ALA A 166 -3.47 33.05 20.55
CA ALA A 166 -3.15 34.32 21.18
C ALA A 166 -4.33 34.66 22.10
#